data_AF-A0A6A6IF62-F1
#
_entry.id   AF-A0A6A6IF62-F1
#
_cell.length_a   1.000
_cell.length_b   1.000
_cell.length_c   1.000
_cell.angle_alpha   90.00
_cell.angle_beta   90.00
_cell.angle_gamma   90.00
#
_symmetry.space_group_name_H-M   'P 1'
#
loop_
_entity.id
_entity.type
_entity.pdbx_description
1 polymer ?
#
loop_
_entity_poly.entity_id
_entity_poly.type
_entity_poly.pdbx_seq_one_letter_code
_entity_poly.pdbx_strand_id
1 'polypeptide(L)'
;MALPEVPNWLLVVLLILTLFPFLPQLYRIFSRKDSSGISAYYVFFNLISATEQFTIAFFLNMNTHKRCDFFVHDPATAGDWINLAQLGLVWILWLMLFIVYLYFPSDCRSGSKPFIVVAYAVFSLVSIVPIFYDYLAPPTDDSCGDWGPEFCRNMIEGMFYYLHLVIINKGIPVLLIVALFLQARQMLLRPEARALSRIGLAAQAVVFAIVAVSWTMRVKVPNDSTGKRSWYDEIGWVVVDNVIFAVAQGLLLCISWRRTATRISKVEEGEREPLVRG
;
A
#
# COMPACT_ATOMS: atom_id res chain seq x y z
N MET A 1 28.93 -7.93 -8.91
CA MET A 1 28.86 -9.05 -7.95
C MET A 1 27.39 -9.21 -7.60
N ALA A 2 26.75 -10.29 -8.06
CA ALA A 2 25.34 -10.52 -7.75
C ALA A 2 25.20 -10.78 -6.24
N LEU A 3 24.29 -10.07 -5.57
CA LEU A 3 23.94 -10.40 -4.19
C LEU A 3 23.30 -11.81 -4.16
N PRO A 4 23.55 -12.60 -3.11
CA PRO A 4 22.91 -13.90 -2.98
C PRO A 4 21.38 -13.73 -2.94
N GLU A 5 20.68 -14.57 -3.69
CA GLU A 5 19.21 -14.56 -3.74
C GLU A 5 18.62 -14.80 -2.35
N VAL A 6 17.54 -14.09 -2.04
CA VAL A 6 16.86 -14.20 -0.75
C VAL A 6 16.19 -15.57 -0.64
N PRO A 7 16.46 -16.37 0.41
CA PRO A 7 15.85 -17.68 0.56
C PRO A 7 14.33 -17.62 0.67
N ASN A 8 13.63 -18.56 0.02
CA ASN A 8 12.16 -18.63 0.03
C ASN A 8 11.55 -18.66 1.43
N TRP A 9 12.18 -19.34 2.39
CA TRP A 9 11.68 -19.39 3.78
C TRP A 9 11.63 -18.00 4.42
N LEU A 10 12.60 -17.13 4.11
CA LEU A 10 12.63 -15.76 4.61
C LEU A 10 11.51 -14.93 3.98
N LEU A 11 11.21 -15.15 2.70
CA LEU A 11 10.06 -14.52 2.03
C LEU A 11 8.73 -14.95 2.67
N VAL A 12 8.58 -16.22 3.03
CA VAL A 12 7.39 -16.73 3.76
C VAL A 12 7.27 -16.07 5.13
N VAL A 13 8.38 -15.93 5.87
CA VAL A 13 8.37 -15.22 7.16
C VAL A 13 7.94 -13.77 6.98
N LEU A 14 8.45 -13.08 5.96
CA LEU A 14 8.10 -11.67 5.68
C LEU A 14 6.63 -11.52 5.24
N LEU A 15 6.10 -12.47 4.46
CA LEU A 15 4.69 -12.57 4.12
C LEU A 15 3.83 -12.65 5.39
N ILE A 16 4.12 -13.59 6.27
CA ILE A 16 3.38 -13.77 7.54
C ILE A 16 3.53 -12.53 8.42
N LEU A 17 4.73 -11.95 8.50
CA LEU A 17 5.01 -10.76 9.29
C LEU A 17 4.17 -9.55 8.85
N THR A 18 3.79 -9.49 7.57
CA THR A 18 2.96 -8.42 7.02
C THR A 18 1.51 -8.44 7.52
N LEU A 19 1.01 -9.58 8.03
CA LEU A 19 -0.33 -9.70 8.63
C LEU A 19 -0.45 -8.94 9.96
N PHE A 20 0.51 -9.17 10.85
CA PHE A 20 0.41 -8.75 12.25
C PHE A 20 0.18 -7.25 12.46
N PRO A 21 0.81 -6.33 11.70
CA PRO A 21 0.61 -4.90 11.89
C PRO A 21 -0.83 -4.40 11.70
N PHE A 22 -1.64 -5.11 10.90
CA PHE A 22 -3.02 -4.72 10.60
C PHE A 22 -4.02 -5.22 11.66
N LEU A 23 -3.71 -6.33 12.35
CA LEU A 23 -4.61 -6.94 13.33
C LEU A 23 -4.98 -5.99 14.48
N PRO A 24 -4.05 -5.25 15.13
CA PRO A 24 -4.40 -4.32 16.20
C PRO A 24 -5.34 -3.21 15.74
N GLN A 25 -5.22 -2.77 14.48
CA GLN A 25 -6.07 -1.72 13.93
C GLN A 25 -7.47 -2.25 13.62
N LEU A 26 -7.55 -3.40 12.96
CA LEU A 26 -8.81 -4.09 12.69
C LEU A 26 -9.56 -4.40 13.98
N TYR A 27 -8.89 -5.07 14.93
CA TYR A 27 -9.46 -5.41 16.23
C TYR A 27 -10.00 -4.17 16.96
N ARG A 28 -9.28 -3.05 16.91
CA ARG A 28 -9.70 -1.81 17.55
C ARG A 28 -10.96 -1.22 16.91
N ILE A 29 -11.03 -1.16 15.58
CA ILE A 29 -12.20 -0.63 14.90
C ILE A 29 -13.41 -1.53 15.17
N PHE A 30 -13.25 -2.86 15.08
CA PHE A 30 -14.32 -3.81 15.40
C PHE A 30 -14.79 -3.72 16.85
N SER A 31 -13.86 -3.62 17.81
CA SER A 31 -14.19 -3.54 19.24
C SER A 31 -14.92 -2.25 19.58
N ARG A 32 -14.56 -1.13 18.95
CA ARG A 32 -15.20 0.17 19.18
C ARG A 32 -16.46 0.38 18.36
N LYS A 33 -16.64 -0.38 17.27
CA LYS A 33 -17.67 -0.16 16.24
C LYS A 33 -17.71 1.28 15.73
N ASP A 34 -16.55 1.92 15.66
CA ASP A 34 -16.39 3.34 15.39
C ASP A 34 -15.06 3.60 14.68
N SER A 35 -15.14 4.34 13.57
CA SER A 35 -13.99 4.73 12.74
C SER A 35 -13.65 6.22 12.88
N SER A 36 -14.25 6.91 13.85
CA SER A 36 -13.98 8.32 14.17
C SER A 36 -12.50 8.57 14.46
N GLY A 37 -11.98 9.68 13.94
CA GLY A 37 -10.56 10.03 13.98
C GLY A 37 -9.64 9.33 12.95
N ILE A 38 -10.17 8.46 12.08
CA ILE A 38 -9.47 7.99 10.86
C ILE A 38 -9.88 8.88 9.69
N SER A 39 -8.92 9.39 8.93
CA SER A 39 -9.19 10.13 7.70
C SER A 39 -9.63 9.19 6.58
N ALA A 40 -10.76 9.48 5.93
CA ALA A 40 -11.23 8.76 4.74
C ALA A 40 -10.14 8.68 3.66
N TYR A 41 -9.51 9.81 3.37
CA TYR A 41 -8.48 9.90 2.34
C TYR A 41 -7.19 9.18 2.73
N TYR A 42 -6.91 9.03 4.03
CA TYR A 42 -5.80 8.21 4.47
C TYR A 42 -6.01 6.74 4.09
N VAL A 43 -7.17 6.17 4.41
CA VAL A 43 -7.46 4.77 4.04
C VAL A 43 -7.56 4.62 2.53
N PHE A 44 -8.22 5.56 1.84
CA PHE A 44 -8.38 5.54 0.39
C PHE A 44 -7.03 5.59 -0.36
N PHE A 45 -6.14 6.54 -0.05
CA PHE A 45 -4.86 6.65 -0.78
C PHE A 45 -3.91 5.49 -0.49
N ASN A 46 -3.91 4.94 0.72
CA ASN A 46 -3.15 3.71 0.99
C ASN A 46 -3.72 2.50 0.24
N LEU A 47 -5.05 2.41 0.08
CA LEU A 47 -5.67 1.38 -0.74
C LEU A 47 -5.35 1.54 -2.23
N ILE A 48 -5.33 2.77 -2.76
CA ILE A 48 -4.89 3.06 -4.13
C ILE A 48 -3.44 2.60 -4.33
N SER A 49 -2.54 2.97 -3.41
CA SER A 49 -1.13 2.53 -3.44
C SER A 49 -1.01 1.00 -3.42
N ALA A 50 -1.68 0.32 -2.49
CA ALA A 50 -1.62 -1.14 -2.41
C ALA A 50 -2.21 -1.84 -3.66
N THR A 51 -3.29 -1.28 -4.23
CA THR A 51 -3.88 -1.77 -5.47
C THR A 51 -2.88 -1.61 -6.63
N GLU A 52 -2.25 -0.44 -6.78
CA GLU A 52 -1.27 -0.18 -7.83
C GLU A 52 -0.06 -1.12 -7.76
N GLN A 53 0.50 -1.31 -6.55
CA GLN A 53 1.63 -2.22 -6.37
C GLN A 53 1.26 -3.66 -6.72
N PHE A 54 0.06 -4.11 -6.32
CA PHE A 54 -0.43 -5.43 -6.64
C PHE A 54 -0.66 -5.62 -8.14
N THR A 55 -1.32 -4.67 -8.81
CA THR A 55 -1.64 -4.80 -10.24
C THR A 55 -0.39 -4.75 -11.11
N ILE A 56 0.59 -3.89 -10.79
CA ILE A 56 1.89 -3.88 -11.46
C ILE A 56 2.62 -5.20 -11.24
N ALA A 57 2.71 -5.69 -10.01
CA ALA A 57 3.39 -6.95 -9.72
C ALA A 57 2.73 -8.14 -10.41
N PHE A 58 1.40 -8.18 -10.43
CA PHE A 58 0.63 -9.20 -11.14
C PHE A 58 0.92 -9.14 -12.64
N PHE A 59 0.84 -7.95 -13.23
CA PHE A 59 1.11 -7.74 -14.66
C PHE A 59 2.51 -8.23 -15.05
N LEU A 60 3.54 -7.89 -14.26
CA LEU A 60 4.92 -8.30 -14.50
C LEU A 60 5.12 -9.83 -14.31
N ASN A 61 4.40 -10.45 -13.37
CA ASN A 61 4.46 -11.90 -13.16
C ASN A 61 3.75 -12.70 -14.27
N MET A 62 2.69 -12.17 -14.88
CA MET A 62 1.96 -12.88 -15.94
C MET A 62 2.59 -12.69 -17.33
N ASN A 63 3.35 -11.61 -17.53
CA ASN A 63 3.92 -11.23 -18.82
C ASN A 63 5.45 -11.34 -18.86
N THR A 64 6.03 -12.32 -18.15
CA THR A 64 7.48 -12.52 -18.00
C THR A 64 8.20 -12.67 -19.34
N HIS A 65 7.69 -13.49 -20.25
CA HIS A 65 8.35 -13.76 -21.54
C HIS A 65 8.46 -12.54 -22.47
N LYS A 66 7.68 -11.48 -22.21
CA LYS A 66 7.67 -10.25 -23.02
C LYS A 66 8.47 -9.11 -22.37
N ARG A 67 8.99 -9.28 -21.16
CA ARG A 67 9.56 -8.20 -20.34
C ARG A 67 10.89 -8.63 -19.73
N CYS A 68 11.87 -7.73 -19.71
CA CYS A 68 13.21 -8.01 -19.19
C CYS A 68 13.17 -8.50 -17.73
N ASP A 69 14.11 -9.37 -17.36
CA ASP A 69 14.34 -10.07 -16.08
C ASP A 69 14.58 -9.16 -14.84
N PHE A 70 14.05 -7.93 -14.82
CA PHE A 70 14.32 -6.94 -13.77
C PHE A 70 13.39 -7.02 -12.56
N PHE A 71 12.22 -7.67 -12.64
CA PHE A 71 11.27 -7.77 -11.51
C PHE A 71 10.89 -9.21 -11.17
N VAL A 72 10.76 -10.05 -12.19
CA VAL A 72 10.43 -11.47 -12.11
C VAL A 72 11.45 -12.22 -12.96
N HIS A 73 11.81 -13.43 -12.53
CA HIS A 73 12.72 -14.28 -13.29
C HIS A 73 11.98 -14.92 -14.48
N ASP A 74 12.68 -15.18 -15.59
CA ASP A 74 12.19 -16.06 -16.65
C ASP A 74 12.91 -17.43 -16.62
N PRO A 75 12.24 -18.54 -16.25
CA PRO A 75 10.84 -18.64 -15.81
C PRO A 75 10.63 -18.20 -14.33
N ALA A 76 9.39 -17.82 -13.99
CA ALA A 76 9.04 -17.29 -12.67
C ALA A 76 9.34 -18.29 -11.55
N THR A 77 10.10 -17.86 -10.55
CA THR A 77 10.49 -18.68 -9.40
C THR A 77 9.42 -18.70 -8.31
N ALA A 78 9.50 -19.66 -7.38
CA ALA A 78 8.66 -19.67 -6.19
C ALA A 78 8.76 -18.37 -5.36
N GLY A 79 9.94 -17.71 -5.37
CA GLY A 79 10.14 -16.43 -4.70
C GLY A 79 9.31 -15.30 -5.32
N ASP A 80 9.21 -15.27 -6.65
CA ASP A 80 8.41 -14.28 -7.38
C ASP A 80 6.92 -14.40 -7.04
N TRP A 81 6.40 -15.64 -6.95
CA TRP A 81 5.04 -15.92 -6.50
C TRP A 81 4.79 -15.51 -5.05
N ILE A 82 5.75 -15.73 -4.15
CA ILE A 82 5.64 -15.29 -2.74
C ILE A 82 5.63 -13.75 -2.66
N ASN A 83 6.45 -13.07 -3.47
CA ASN A 83 6.46 -11.61 -3.56
C ASN A 83 5.11 -11.07 -4.04
N LEU A 84 4.54 -11.67 -5.08
CA LEU A 84 3.19 -11.35 -5.56
C LEU A 84 2.14 -11.59 -4.47
N ALA A 85 2.21 -12.72 -3.76
CA ALA A 85 1.32 -13.03 -2.64
C ALA A 85 1.44 -12.01 -1.50
N GLN A 86 2.65 -11.50 -1.22
CA GLN A 86 2.86 -10.48 -0.18
C GLN A 86 2.19 -9.16 -0.56
N LEU A 87 2.30 -8.71 -1.81
CA LEU A 87 1.62 -7.50 -2.29
C LEU A 87 0.10 -7.68 -2.33
N GLY A 88 -0.37 -8.84 -2.81
CA GLY A 88 -1.79 -9.20 -2.79
C GLY A 88 -2.37 -9.22 -1.37
N LEU A 89 -1.60 -9.72 -0.40
CA LEU A 89 -2.01 -9.70 1.00
C LEU A 89 -2.14 -8.28 1.53
N VAL A 90 -1.17 -7.39 1.28
CA VAL A 90 -1.24 -5.98 1.67
C VAL A 90 -2.47 -5.31 1.06
N TRP A 91 -2.73 -5.56 -0.22
CA TRP A 91 -3.92 -5.07 -0.90
C TRP A 91 -5.23 -5.54 -0.23
N ILE A 92 -5.35 -6.83 0.06
CA ILE A 92 -6.51 -7.40 0.76
C ILE A 92 -6.70 -6.76 2.15
N LEU A 93 -5.62 -6.59 2.93
CA LEU A 93 -5.69 -5.99 4.26
C LEU A 93 -6.14 -4.52 4.22
N TRP A 94 -5.68 -3.75 3.24
CA TRP A 94 -6.16 -2.38 3.01
C TRP A 94 -7.60 -2.33 2.53
N LEU A 95 -8.01 -3.28 1.68
CA LEU A 95 -9.40 -3.38 1.22
C LEU A 95 -10.32 -3.71 2.39
N MET A 96 -9.92 -4.63 3.28
CA MET A 96 -10.65 -4.92 4.52
C MET A 96 -10.77 -3.68 5.40
N LEU A 97 -9.69 -2.93 5.62
CA LEU A 97 -9.74 -1.67 6.38
C LEU A 97 -10.69 -0.64 5.75
N PHE A 98 -10.70 -0.54 4.42
CA PHE A 98 -11.60 0.35 3.70
C PHE A 98 -13.06 -0.05 3.85
N ILE A 99 -13.39 -1.34 3.69
CA ILE A 99 -14.74 -1.88 3.90
C ILE A 99 -15.22 -1.62 5.34
N VAL A 100 -14.37 -1.95 6.32
CA VAL A 100 -14.66 -1.73 7.75
C VAL A 100 -14.85 -0.24 8.05
N TYR A 101 -14.04 0.63 7.47
CA TYR A 101 -14.17 2.08 7.59
C TYR A 101 -15.51 2.60 7.03
N LEU A 102 -15.94 2.07 5.89
CA LEU A 102 -17.23 2.44 5.29
C LEU A 102 -18.41 1.96 6.12
N TYR A 103 -18.31 0.74 6.64
CA TYR A 103 -19.36 0.09 7.42
C TYR A 103 -19.63 0.80 8.75
N PHE A 104 -18.59 1.15 9.51
CA PHE A 104 -18.78 1.80 10.81
C PHE A 104 -19.00 3.32 10.68
N PRO A 105 -19.71 3.93 11.65
CA PRO A 105 -19.82 5.37 11.75
C PRO A 105 -18.44 6.02 11.73
N SER A 106 -18.33 7.12 11.00
CA SER A 106 -17.12 7.94 11.00
C SER A 106 -17.48 9.41 10.93
N ASP A 107 -16.56 10.21 11.43
CA ASP A 107 -16.60 11.67 11.51
C ASP A 107 -16.66 12.43 10.17
N CYS A 108 -16.78 11.71 9.07
CA CYS A 108 -16.62 12.25 7.74
C CYS A 108 -17.82 13.11 7.32
N ARG A 109 -17.53 14.15 6.54
CA ARG A 109 -18.58 14.93 5.89
C ARG A 109 -19.42 13.98 5.04
N SER A 110 -20.75 14.03 5.16
CA SER A 110 -21.69 13.06 4.55
C SER A 110 -21.37 12.69 3.09
N GLY A 111 -20.89 13.64 2.27
CA GLY A 111 -20.53 13.39 0.86
C GLY A 111 -19.16 12.74 0.58
N SER A 112 -18.29 12.56 1.58
CA SER A 112 -16.93 12.02 1.36
C SER A 112 -16.89 10.51 1.18
N LYS A 113 -17.74 9.73 1.89
CA LYS A 113 -17.84 8.28 1.73
C LYS A 113 -18.31 7.84 0.32
N PRO A 114 -19.41 8.37 -0.24
CA PRO A 114 -19.82 7.97 -1.59
C PRO A 114 -18.77 8.38 -2.64
N PHE A 115 -18.13 9.54 -2.47
CA PHE A 115 -17.07 9.98 -3.39
C PHE A 115 -15.89 9.01 -3.42
N ILE A 116 -15.32 8.64 -2.26
CA ILE A 116 -14.16 7.71 -2.24
C ILE A 116 -14.54 6.31 -2.74
N VAL A 117 -15.79 5.87 -2.56
CA VAL A 117 -16.28 4.59 -3.11
C VAL A 117 -16.33 4.64 -4.62
N VAL A 118 -16.95 5.67 -5.20
CA VAL A 118 -17.01 5.85 -6.66
C VAL A 118 -15.61 6.00 -7.24
N ALA A 119 -14.75 6.82 -6.62
CA ALA A 119 -13.38 7.00 -7.05
C ALA A 119 -12.58 5.68 -7.02
N TYR A 120 -12.74 4.88 -5.96
CA TYR A 120 -12.07 3.57 -5.88
C TYR A 120 -12.62 2.57 -6.91
N ALA A 121 -13.93 2.56 -7.14
CA ALA A 121 -14.55 1.71 -8.14
C ALA A 121 -14.01 2.04 -9.54
N VAL A 122 -13.95 3.32 -9.90
CA VAL A 122 -13.35 3.78 -11.17
C VAL A 122 -11.88 3.39 -11.26
N PHE A 123 -11.09 3.62 -10.22
CA PHE A 123 -9.68 3.21 -10.20
C PHE A 123 -9.52 1.70 -10.35
N SER A 124 -10.36 0.90 -9.69
CA SER A 124 -10.35 -0.56 -9.79
C SER A 124 -10.73 -1.04 -11.20
N LEU A 125 -11.69 -0.37 -11.87
CA LEU A 125 -12.03 -0.68 -13.26
C LEU A 125 -10.85 -0.44 -14.20
N VAL A 126 -10.05 0.60 -13.97
CA VAL A 126 -8.88 0.91 -14.79
C VAL A 126 -7.68 0.02 -14.45
N SER A 127 -7.53 -0.38 -13.18
CA SER A 127 -6.33 -1.10 -12.72
C SER A 127 -6.47 -2.63 -12.72
N ILE A 128 -7.64 -3.14 -12.31
CA ILE A 128 -7.87 -4.58 -12.09
C ILE A 128 -8.47 -5.24 -13.33
N VAL A 129 -9.44 -4.60 -14.00
CA VAL A 129 -10.10 -5.24 -15.14
C VAL A 129 -9.14 -5.55 -16.29
N PRO A 130 -8.21 -4.65 -16.71
CA PRO A 130 -7.29 -4.96 -17.81
C PRO A 130 -6.38 -6.15 -17.52
N ILE A 131 -5.87 -6.29 -16.28
CA ILE A 131 -4.95 -7.37 -15.93
C ILE A 131 -5.65 -8.74 -15.90
N PHE A 132 -6.90 -8.79 -15.43
CA PHE A 132 -7.66 -10.04 -15.40
C PHE A 132 -8.21 -10.39 -16.78
N TYR A 133 -8.54 -9.38 -17.60
CA TYR A 133 -8.87 -9.62 -19.00
C TYR A 133 -7.70 -10.25 -19.75
N ASP A 134 -6.48 -9.70 -19.60
CA ASP A 134 -5.26 -10.25 -20.21
C ASP A 134 -4.99 -11.69 -19.76
N TYR A 135 -5.12 -11.96 -18.45
CA TYR A 135 -4.90 -13.29 -17.89
C TYR A 135 -5.95 -14.34 -18.32
N LEU A 136 -7.22 -13.95 -18.42
CA LEU A 136 -8.32 -14.86 -18.75
C LEU A 136 -8.58 -15.00 -20.26
N ALA A 137 -7.99 -14.12 -21.08
CA ALA A 137 -8.16 -14.18 -22.53
C ALA A 137 -7.59 -15.50 -23.07
N PRO A 138 -8.36 -16.23 -23.90
CA PRO A 138 -7.88 -17.47 -24.50
C PRO A 138 -6.65 -17.20 -25.38
N PRO A 139 -5.71 -18.17 -25.48
CA PRO A 139 -4.62 -18.10 -26.43
C PRO A 139 -5.20 -17.89 -27.83
N THR A 140 -4.69 -16.90 -28.54
CA THR A 140 -5.06 -16.64 -29.92
C THR A 140 -4.37 -17.67 -30.80
N ASP A 141 -5.14 -18.50 -31.51
CA ASP A 141 -4.60 -19.30 -32.61
C ASP A 141 -4.01 -18.35 -33.67
N ASP A 142 -2.85 -18.70 -34.23
CA ASP A 142 -2.09 -17.98 -35.27
C ASP A 142 -2.87 -17.75 -36.60
N SER A 143 -4.19 -17.98 -36.61
CA SER A 143 -5.05 -18.00 -37.80
C SER A 143 -5.83 -16.70 -38.07
N CYS A 144 -5.66 -15.64 -37.26
CA CYS A 144 -6.30 -14.34 -37.52
C CYS A 144 -5.31 -13.34 -38.15
N GLY A 145 -5.47 -13.09 -39.46
CA GLY A 145 -4.63 -12.18 -40.24
C GLY A 145 -4.57 -10.72 -39.77
N ASP A 146 -3.53 -10.01 -40.26
CA ASP A 146 -3.08 -8.60 -40.17
C ASP A 146 -3.50 -7.66 -39.01
N TRP A 147 -4.67 -7.79 -38.38
CA TRP A 147 -5.10 -7.01 -37.20
C TRP A 147 -5.86 -7.85 -36.17
N GLY A 148 -5.47 -9.11 -35.99
CA GLY A 148 -6.12 -10.09 -35.12
C GLY A 148 -6.21 -9.75 -33.62
N PRO A 149 -6.84 -10.61 -32.80
CA PRO A 149 -7.02 -10.44 -31.35
C PRO A 149 -5.71 -10.20 -30.56
N GLU A 150 -4.56 -10.59 -31.11
CA GLU A 150 -3.23 -10.24 -30.60
C GLU A 150 -2.97 -8.73 -30.59
N PHE A 151 -3.45 -7.99 -31.59
CA PHE A 151 -3.30 -6.54 -31.65
C PHE A 151 -4.04 -5.86 -30.49
N CYS A 152 -5.30 -6.26 -30.25
CA CYS A 152 -6.09 -5.75 -29.13
C CYS A 152 -5.46 -6.07 -27.78
N ARG A 153 -4.97 -7.30 -27.60
CA ARG A 153 -4.29 -7.74 -26.38
C ARG A 153 -3.00 -6.95 -26.14
N ASN A 154 -2.13 -6.86 -27.16
CA ASN A 154 -0.88 -6.08 -27.08
C ASN A 154 -1.14 -4.59 -26.84
N MET A 155 -2.24 -4.04 -27.40
CA MET A 155 -2.65 -2.66 -27.14
C MET A 155 -3.08 -2.47 -25.68
N ILE A 156 -3.91 -3.36 -25.12
CA ILE A 156 -4.34 -3.30 -23.71
C ILE A 156 -3.14 -3.44 -22.77
N GLU A 157 -2.25 -4.41 -23.02
CA GLU A 157 -1.00 -4.59 -22.27
C GLU A 157 -0.13 -3.33 -22.33
N GLY A 158 0.03 -2.73 -23.52
CA GLY A 158 0.80 -1.51 -23.74
C GLY A 158 0.21 -0.29 -23.02
N MET A 159 -1.11 -0.12 -23.10
CA MET A 159 -1.84 0.93 -22.39
C MET A 159 -1.73 0.76 -20.87
N PHE A 160 -1.90 -0.45 -20.36
CA PHE A 160 -1.74 -0.74 -18.95
C PHE A 160 -0.32 -0.40 -18.48
N TYR A 161 0.71 -0.88 -19.18
CA TYR A 161 2.10 -0.60 -18.85
C TYR A 161 2.37 0.90 -18.81
N TYR A 162 1.98 1.64 -19.84
CA TYR A 162 2.23 3.07 -19.90
C TYR A 162 1.46 3.82 -18.80
N LEU A 163 0.18 3.51 -18.60
CA LEU A 163 -0.64 4.17 -17.61
C LEU A 163 -0.16 3.89 -16.19
N HIS A 164 0.10 2.63 -15.85
CA HIS A 164 0.43 2.24 -14.48
C HIS A 164 1.90 2.49 -14.16
N LEU A 165 2.84 1.89 -14.91
CA LEU A 165 4.26 1.99 -14.58
C LEU A 165 4.87 3.37 -14.87
N VAL A 166 4.40 4.07 -15.93
CA VAL A 166 5.00 5.36 -16.33
C VAL A 166 4.28 6.56 -15.74
N ILE A 167 2.95 6.51 -15.59
CA ILE A 167 2.15 7.65 -15.12
C ILE A 167 1.72 7.50 -13.65
N ILE A 168 0.87 6.52 -13.32
CA ILE A 168 0.22 6.41 -12.02
C ILE A 168 1.23 6.12 -10.90
N ASN A 169 2.12 5.15 -11.13
CA ASN A 169 3.15 4.74 -10.17
C ASN A 169 4.06 5.90 -9.72
N LYS A 170 4.26 6.92 -10.57
CA LYS A 170 5.02 8.13 -10.22
C LYS A 170 4.26 9.06 -9.26
N GLY A 171 2.94 9.00 -9.27
CA GLY A 171 2.07 9.76 -8.37
C GLY A 171 1.86 9.10 -7.00
N ILE A 172 2.07 7.79 -6.88
CA ILE A 172 1.81 7.05 -5.63
C ILE A 172 2.59 7.58 -4.42
N PRO A 173 3.91 7.87 -4.50
CA PRO A 173 4.65 8.49 -3.40
C PRO A 173 4.01 9.77 -2.88
N VAL A 174 3.50 10.62 -3.79
CA VAL A 174 2.85 11.88 -3.44
C VAL A 174 1.53 11.61 -2.73
N LEU A 175 0.73 10.65 -3.20
CA LEU A 175 -0.52 10.26 -2.55
C LEU A 175 -0.28 9.72 -1.13
N LEU A 176 0.78 8.93 -0.91
CA LEU A 176 1.14 8.43 0.42
C LEU A 176 1.56 9.57 1.38
N ILE A 177 2.31 10.54 0.89
CA ILE A 177 2.68 11.73 1.67
C ILE A 177 1.42 12.57 2.01
N VAL A 178 0.53 12.78 1.05
CA VAL A 178 -0.75 13.46 1.30
C VAL A 178 -1.60 12.68 2.31
N ALA A 179 -1.63 11.35 2.23
CA ALA A 179 -2.33 10.49 3.18
C ALA A 179 -1.84 10.71 4.62
N LEU A 180 -0.51 10.77 4.81
CA LEU A 180 0.11 11.11 6.09
C LEU A 180 -0.35 12.46 6.60
N PHE A 181 -0.28 13.52 5.79
CA PHE A 181 -0.68 14.87 6.21
C PHE A 181 -2.16 14.93 6.60
N LEU A 182 -3.04 14.30 5.82
CA LEU A 182 -4.47 14.27 6.11
C LEU A 182 -4.78 13.49 7.40
N GLN A 183 -4.09 12.37 7.65
CA GLN A 183 -4.24 11.62 8.89
C GLN A 183 -3.68 12.37 10.11
N ALA A 184 -2.50 12.98 9.98
CA ALA A 184 -1.90 13.79 11.03
C ALA A 184 -2.80 14.96 11.41
N ARG A 185 -3.35 15.67 10.41
CA ARG A 185 -4.34 16.73 10.61
C ARG A 185 -5.60 16.22 11.31
N GLN A 186 -6.15 15.10 10.86
CA GLN A 186 -7.34 14.50 11.50
C GLN A 186 -7.08 14.17 12.97
N MET A 187 -5.92 13.60 13.27
CA MET A 187 -5.51 13.39 14.65
C MET A 187 -5.48 14.73 15.38
N LEU A 188 -4.80 15.77 14.85
CA LEU A 188 -4.63 17.08 15.51
C LEU A 188 -5.95 17.78 15.83
N LEU A 189 -6.90 17.73 14.91
CA LEU A 189 -8.21 18.34 15.09
C LEU A 189 -9.11 17.56 16.05
N ARG A 190 -8.90 16.24 16.21
CA ARG A 190 -9.76 15.36 17.02
C ARG A 190 -8.96 14.51 18.02
N PRO A 191 -8.41 15.13 19.07
CA PRO A 191 -7.54 14.44 20.02
C PRO A 191 -8.24 13.32 20.82
N GLU A 192 -9.54 13.44 21.09
CA GLU A 192 -10.28 12.45 21.90
C GLU A 192 -10.66 11.18 21.12
N ALA A 193 -10.67 11.21 19.79
CA ALA A 193 -11.16 10.12 18.97
C ALA A 193 -10.25 8.86 19.00
N ARG A 194 -8.98 8.98 19.42
CA ARG A 194 -7.97 7.90 19.60
C ARG A 194 -8.14 6.73 18.61
N ALA A 195 -8.15 7.03 17.31
CA ALA A 195 -8.62 6.08 16.30
C ALA A 195 -7.58 5.02 15.91
N LEU A 196 -6.31 5.42 15.84
CA LEU A 196 -5.21 4.56 15.42
C LEU A 196 -4.63 3.77 16.60
N SER A 197 -4.33 2.50 16.36
CA SER A 197 -3.63 1.63 17.28
C SER A 197 -2.15 1.98 17.33
N ARG A 198 -1.63 2.43 18.49
CA ARG A 198 -0.20 2.73 18.66
C ARG A 198 0.67 1.50 18.39
N ILE A 199 0.21 0.33 18.84
CA ILE A 199 0.90 -0.95 18.59
C ILE A 199 0.86 -1.27 17.09
N GLY A 200 -0.29 -1.07 16.44
CA GLY A 200 -0.42 -1.23 14.99
C GLY A 200 0.52 -0.30 14.22
N LEU A 201 0.56 1.00 14.56
CA LEU A 201 1.45 1.98 13.94
C LEU A 201 2.93 1.62 14.12
N ALA A 202 3.34 1.22 15.32
CA ALA A 202 4.71 0.79 15.60
C ALA A 202 5.08 -0.46 14.79
N ALA A 203 4.20 -1.46 14.79
CA ALA A 203 4.39 -2.68 14.01
C ALA A 203 4.44 -2.38 12.50
N GLN A 204 3.57 -1.52 11.99
CA GLN A 204 3.56 -1.13 10.58
C GLN A 204 4.85 -0.39 10.21
N ALA A 205 5.31 0.56 11.03
CA ALA A 205 6.56 1.27 10.78
C ALA A 205 7.77 0.31 10.69
N VAL A 206 7.89 -0.62 11.64
CA VAL A 206 9.02 -1.57 11.68
C VAL A 206 8.94 -2.59 10.55
N VAL A 207 7.79 -3.23 10.38
CA VAL A 207 7.63 -4.31 9.39
C VAL A 207 7.79 -3.77 7.98
N PHE A 208 7.18 -2.63 7.65
CA PHE A 208 7.30 -2.07 6.30
C PHE A 208 8.70 -1.49 6.02
N ALA A 209 9.44 -1.04 7.04
CA ALA A 209 10.85 -0.71 6.88
C ALA A 209 11.71 -1.95 6.55
N ILE A 210 11.48 -3.07 7.24
CA ILE A 210 12.15 -4.35 6.95
C ILE A 210 11.78 -4.83 5.55
N VAL A 211 10.49 -4.78 5.19
CA VAL A 211 10.02 -5.14 3.84
C VAL A 211 10.70 -4.27 2.78
N ALA A 212 10.76 -2.95 2.96
CA ALA A 212 11.43 -2.04 2.04
C ALA A 212 12.91 -2.40 1.82
N VAL A 213 13.65 -2.65 2.90
CA VAL A 213 15.06 -3.08 2.81
C VAL A 213 15.15 -4.41 2.07
N SER A 214 14.29 -5.36 2.39
CA SER A 214 14.33 -6.68 1.76
C SER A 214 14.07 -6.62 0.24
N TRP A 215 13.22 -5.70 -0.24
CA TRP A 215 12.97 -5.52 -1.67
C TRP A 215 14.22 -5.17 -2.48
N THR A 216 15.21 -4.52 -1.86
CA THR A 216 16.49 -4.21 -2.53
C THR A 216 17.34 -5.46 -2.82
N MET A 217 17.05 -6.58 -2.14
CA MET A 217 17.77 -7.85 -2.27
C MET A 217 16.97 -8.93 -2.99
N ARG A 218 15.64 -8.77 -3.10
CA ARG A 218 14.71 -9.77 -3.63
C ARG A 218 14.68 -9.86 -5.16
N VAL A 219 15.19 -8.84 -5.83
CA VAL A 219 14.94 -8.62 -7.25
C VAL A 219 16.28 -8.44 -7.98
N LYS A 220 16.41 -9.00 -9.18
CA LYS A 220 17.60 -8.83 -10.03
C LYS A 220 17.74 -7.39 -10.48
N VAL A 221 18.70 -6.68 -9.91
CA VAL A 221 19.13 -5.37 -10.43
C VAL A 221 19.89 -5.62 -11.74
N PRO A 222 19.44 -5.09 -12.90
CA PRO A 222 20.18 -5.24 -14.13
C PRO A 222 21.56 -4.59 -14.01
N ASN A 223 22.62 -5.26 -14.49
CA ASN A 223 23.99 -4.72 -14.41
C ASN A 223 24.15 -3.36 -15.13
N ASP A 224 23.24 -3.04 -16.07
CA ASP A 224 23.26 -1.82 -16.88
C ASP A 224 22.32 -0.71 -16.36
N SER A 225 21.70 -0.86 -15.18
CA SER A 225 20.86 0.17 -14.54
C SER A 225 21.72 1.33 -14.02
N THR A 226 22.31 2.10 -14.94
CA THR A 226 23.31 3.14 -14.67
C THR A 226 22.70 4.46 -14.17
N GLY A 227 21.37 4.54 -14.04
CA GLY A 227 20.66 5.76 -13.63
C GLY A 227 19.57 5.56 -12.58
N LYS A 228 19.46 6.52 -11.64
CA LYS A 228 18.43 6.54 -10.57
C LYS A 228 16.98 6.42 -11.10
N ARG A 229 16.74 6.90 -12.32
CA ARG A 229 15.41 6.86 -12.95
C ARG A 229 15.04 5.45 -13.40
N SER A 230 15.95 4.75 -14.08
CA SER A 230 15.74 3.35 -14.52
C SER A 230 15.60 2.43 -13.31
N TRP A 231 16.39 2.65 -12.24
CA TRP A 231 16.19 1.89 -11.00
C TRP A 231 14.78 2.01 -10.41
N TYR A 232 14.20 3.22 -10.35
CA TYR A 232 12.83 3.39 -9.86
C TYR A 232 11.82 2.73 -10.79
N ASP A 233 11.96 2.94 -12.10
CA ASP A 233 11.03 2.43 -13.12
C ASP A 233 10.97 0.90 -13.10
N GLU A 234 12.09 0.26 -12.79
CA GLU A 234 12.21 -1.20 -12.75
C GLU A 234 11.77 -1.77 -11.38
N ILE A 235 12.42 -1.35 -10.29
CA ILE A 235 12.30 -2.00 -8.97
C ILE A 235 11.99 -1.01 -7.86
N GLY A 236 12.52 0.21 -7.95
CA GLY A 236 12.57 1.13 -6.82
C GLY A 236 11.22 1.64 -6.34
N TRP A 237 10.16 1.57 -7.15
CA TRP A 237 8.82 1.96 -6.76
C TRP A 237 8.33 1.23 -5.51
N VAL A 238 8.49 -0.10 -5.45
CA VAL A 238 8.01 -0.89 -4.29
C VAL A 238 8.82 -0.54 -3.03
N VAL A 239 10.12 -0.30 -3.18
CA VAL A 239 10.99 0.12 -2.07
C VAL A 239 10.56 1.48 -1.55
N VAL A 240 10.42 2.47 -2.43
CA VAL A 240 10.10 3.86 -2.08
C VAL A 240 8.76 3.94 -1.36
N ASP A 241 7.74 3.28 -1.88
CA ASP A 241 6.41 3.30 -1.27
C ASP A 241 6.41 2.67 0.14
N ASN A 242 7.09 1.52 0.31
CA ASN A 242 7.20 0.88 1.61
C ASN A 242 7.98 1.77 2.61
N VAL A 243 9.03 2.47 2.17
CA VAL A 243 9.75 3.45 3.01
C VAL A 243 8.85 4.62 3.41
N ILE A 244 8.16 5.25 2.46
CA ILE A 244 7.27 6.38 2.74
C ILE A 244 6.17 5.94 3.71
N PHE A 245 5.59 4.77 3.47
CA PHE A 245 4.58 4.21 4.36
C PHE A 245 5.13 3.97 5.76
N ALA A 246 6.29 3.33 5.90
CA ALA A 246 6.92 3.06 7.19
C ALA A 246 7.21 4.35 7.97
N VAL A 247 7.78 5.36 7.30
CA VAL A 247 8.05 6.69 7.89
C VAL A 247 6.76 7.37 8.30
N ALA A 248 5.71 7.31 7.46
CA ALA A 248 4.41 7.87 7.79
C ALA A 248 3.84 7.26 9.09
N GLN A 249 3.89 5.93 9.23
CA GLN A 249 3.41 5.27 10.46
C GLN A 249 4.24 5.66 11.69
N GLY A 250 5.57 5.76 11.54
CA GLY A 250 6.46 6.23 12.62
C GLY A 250 6.16 7.66 13.06
N LEU A 251 5.86 8.55 12.11
CA LEU A 251 5.49 9.95 12.39
C LEU A 251 4.13 10.04 13.09
N LEU A 252 3.12 9.28 12.62
CA LEU A 252 1.81 9.20 13.28
C LEU A 252 1.92 8.64 14.71
N LEU A 253 2.81 7.67 14.93
CA LEU A 253 3.11 7.14 16.26
C LEU A 253 3.72 8.22 17.16
N CYS A 254 4.72 8.96 16.67
CA CYS A 254 5.34 10.06 17.39
C CYS A 254 4.31 11.13 17.79
N ILE A 255 3.40 11.51 16.87
CA ILE A 255 2.29 12.42 17.17
C ILE A 255 1.39 11.86 18.27
N SER A 256 1.07 10.56 18.22
CA SER A 256 0.24 9.89 19.24
C SER A 256 0.89 9.89 20.63
N TRP A 257 2.19 9.62 20.71
CA TRP A 257 2.94 9.62 21.96
C TRP A 257 3.10 11.01 22.58
N ARG A 258 3.51 12.01 21.80
CA ARG A 258 3.70 13.39 22.28
C ARG A 258 2.44 13.91 22.98
N ARG A 259 1.26 13.59 22.46
CA ARG A 259 0.00 14.02 23.08
C ARG A 259 -0.37 13.27 24.33
N THR A 260 -0.03 11.99 24.40
CA THR A 260 -0.24 11.24 25.63
C THR A 260 0.58 11.89 26.75
N ALA A 261 1.84 12.25 26.46
CA ALA A 261 2.70 12.97 27.40
C ALA A 261 2.14 14.36 27.78
N THR A 262 1.72 15.18 26.82
CA THR A 262 1.14 16.51 27.12
C THR A 262 -0.15 16.40 27.95
N ARG A 263 -0.99 15.40 27.70
CA ARG A 263 -2.22 15.18 28.48
C ARG A 263 -1.91 14.78 29.91
N ILE A 264 -0.95 13.88 30.13
CA ILE A 264 -0.52 13.49 31.48
C ILE A 264 -0.01 14.72 32.23
N SER A 265 0.87 15.53 31.61
CA SER A 265 1.37 16.76 32.21
C SER A 265 0.27 17.75 32.60
N LYS A 266 -0.76 17.94 31.75
CA LYS A 266 -1.89 18.83 32.07
C LYS A 266 -2.78 18.31 33.20
N VAL A 267 -2.95 16.99 33.31
CA VAL A 267 -3.69 16.38 34.42
C VAL A 267 -2.93 16.57 35.73
N GLU A 268 -1.62 16.34 35.72
CA GLU A 268 -0.76 16.56 36.89
C GLU A 268 -0.70 18.04 37.32
N GLU A 269 -0.77 18.99 36.38
CA GLU A 269 -0.89 20.42 36.69
C GLU A 269 -2.26 20.77 37.28
N GLY A 270 -3.35 20.25 36.72
CA GLY A 270 -4.71 20.48 37.23
C GLY A 270 -4.95 19.89 38.61
N GLU A 271 -4.30 18.77 38.97
CA GLU A 271 -4.35 18.20 40.32
C GLU A 271 -3.55 19.03 41.36
N ARG A 272 -2.70 19.97 40.91
CA ARG A 272 -1.92 20.88 41.78
C ARG A 272 -2.57 22.24 41.97
N GLU A 273 -3.71 22.51 41.35
CA GLU A 273 -4.46 23.74 41.60
C GLU A 273 -5.21 23.65 42.94
N PRO A 274 -5.01 24.60 43.89
CA PRO A 274 -5.70 24.56 45.17
C PRO A 274 -7.22 24.76 44.97
N LEU A 275 -8.01 23.83 45.49
CA LEU A 275 -9.47 23.90 45.62
C LEU A 275 -9.87 24.98 46.65
N VAL A 276 -9.58 26.25 46.38
CA VAL A 276 -10.05 27.36 47.20
C VAL A 276 -10.45 28.54 46.31
N ARG A 277 -11.71 28.52 45.89
CA ARG A 277 -12.51 29.75 45.69
C ARG A 277 -13.83 29.53 46.43
N GLY A 278 -13.74 29.64 47.75
CA GLY A 278 -14.86 30.00 48.62
C GLY A 278 -14.92 31.52 48.74
#